data_AF-A0A4R6FDE8-F1
#
_entry.id   AF-A0A4R6FDE8-F1
#
_cell.length_a   1.000
_cell.length_b   1.000
_cell.length_c   1.000
_cell.angle_alpha   90.00
_cell.angle_beta   90.00
_cell.angle_gamma   90.00
#
_symmetry.space_group_name_H-M   'P 1'
#
loop_
_entity.id
_entity.type
_entity.pdbx_description
1 polymer ?
#
loop_
_entity_poly.entity_id
_entity_poly.type
_entity_poly.pdbx_seq_one_letter_code
_entity_poly.pdbx_strand_id
1 'polypeptide(L)'
;MAQVDGSWDTVTKTPMGDQKAVMTVKSSGDSFTGTFSGDMGETEIEDGKVDGDTLTFKISIKSPMPMTLDGEATVDGDAMTGTVKAGAFGAFPMSGTRKG
;
A
#
# COMPACT_ATOMS: atom_id res chain seq x y z
N MET A 1 1.74 0.06 19.52
CA MET A 1 2.37 0.22 18.20
C MET A 1 2.23 -1.11 17.53
N ALA A 2 1.45 -1.16 16.46
CA ALA A 2 1.36 -2.37 15.67
C ALA A 2 2.68 -2.55 14.91
N GLN A 3 3.05 -3.80 14.62
CA GLN A 3 4.24 -4.14 13.83
C GLN A 3 4.25 -3.48 12.45
N VAL A 4 3.09 -3.03 11.97
CA VAL A 4 2.89 -2.37 10.69
C VAL A 4 3.19 -0.86 10.72
N ASP A 5 3.26 -0.23 11.90
CA ASP A 5 3.43 1.23 12.02
C ASP A 5 4.82 1.66 11.54
N GLY A 6 4.87 2.73 10.75
CA GLY A 6 6.11 3.32 10.25
C GLY A 6 6.05 3.70 8.78
N SER A 7 7.21 4.07 8.24
CA SER A 7 7.38 4.32 6.82
C SER A 7 7.98 3.06 6.16
N TRP A 8 7.52 2.76 4.95
CA TRP A 8 7.90 1.57 4.20
C TRP A 8 8.28 2.00 2.78
N ASP A 9 9.50 1.70 2.35
CA ASP A 9 9.87 1.85 0.96
C ASP A 9 9.29 0.66 0.18
N THR A 10 8.22 0.92 -0.56
CA THR A 10 7.49 -0.07 -1.37
C THR A 10 7.86 0.02 -2.85
N VAL A 11 7.82 -1.12 -3.51
CA VAL A 11 8.07 -1.30 -4.94
C VAL A 11 6.97 -2.18 -5.50
N THR A 12 6.18 -1.64 -6.41
CA THR A 12 5.09 -2.34 -7.09
C THR A 12 5.51 -2.65 -8.51
N LYS A 13 5.51 -3.94 -8.88
CA LYS A 13 5.87 -4.36 -10.24
C LYS A 13 4.68 -4.27 -11.17
N THR A 14 4.65 -3.25 -12.01
CA THR A 14 3.60 -3.05 -13.00
C THR A 14 4.11 -3.35 -14.42
N PRO A 15 3.23 -3.63 -15.39
CA PRO A 15 3.59 -3.82 -16.79
C PRO A 15 4.28 -2.60 -17.42
N MET A 16 4.10 -1.42 -16.82
CA MET A 16 4.76 -0.18 -17.25
C MET A 16 6.15 0.01 -16.62
N GLY A 17 6.51 -0.81 -15.63
CA GLY A 17 7.79 -0.74 -14.90
C GLY A 17 7.62 -0.85 -13.39
N ASP A 18 8.76 -0.90 -12.70
CA ASP A 18 8.82 -0.89 -11.23
C ASP A 18 8.47 0.50 -10.72
N GLN A 19 7.37 0.60 -9.97
CA GLN A 19 6.92 1.83 -9.34
C GLN A 19 7.39 1.85 -7.89
N LYS A 20 8.24 2.83 -7.53
CA LYS A 20 8.70 3.01 -6.15
C LYS A 20 7.85 4.05 -5.44
N ALA A 21 7.46 3.75 -4.20
CA ALA A 21 6.69 4.67 -3.37
C ALA A 21 7.00 4.44 -1.89
N VAL A 22 6.94 5.51 -1.10
CA VAL A 22 7.05 5.47 0.35
C VAL A 22 5.64 5.39 0.92
N MET A 23 5.31 4.27 1.56
CA MET A 23 4.05 4.07 2.27
C MET A 23 4.23 4.42 3.74
N THR A 24 3.51 5.40 4.25
CA THR A 24 3.46 5.70 5.69
C THR A 24 2.22 5.06 6.27
N VAL A 25 2.37 4.24 7.31
CA VAL A 25 1.30 3.50 7.98
C VAL A 25 1.18 3.96 9.42
N LYS A 26 -0.05 4.28 9.84
CA LYS A 26 -0.42 4.62 11.20
C LYS A 26 -1.67 3.84 11.59
N SER A 27 -1.46 2.71 12.25
CA SER A 27 -2.53 1.89 12.81
C SER A 27 -3.19 2.54 14.02
N SER A 28 -4.47 2.23 14.20
CA SER A 28 -5.35 2.71 15.25
C SER A 28 -6.35 1.60 15.60
N GLY A 29 -5.92 0.62 16.39
CA GLY A 29 -6.74 -0.56 16.68
C GLY A 29 -6.81 -1.48 15.45
N ASP A 30 -8.03 -1.71 14.94
CA ASP A 30 -8.30 -2.60 13.81
C ASP A 30 -8.27 -1.89 12.44
N SER A 31 -8.01 -0.57 12.44
CA SER A 31 -7.89 0.24 11.23
C SER A 31 -6.53 0.92 11.16
N PHE A 32 -6.14 1.39 9.97
CA PHE A 32 -4.98 2.24 9.82
C PHE A 32 -5.24 3.35 8.81
N THR A 33 -4.56 4.47 9.03
CA THR A 33 -4.43 5.50 8.01
C THR A 33 -3.04 5.43 7.40
N GLY A 34 -2.94 5.79 6.13
CA GLY A 34 -1.65 5.86 5.50
C GLY A 34 -1.64 6.67 4.22
N THR A 35 -0.44 6.98 3.76
CA THR A 35 -0.21 7.72 2.51
C THR A 35 0.86 7.02 1.70
N PHE A 36 0.64 6.92 0.39
CA PHE A 36 1.63 6.49 -0.58
C PHE A 36 2.20 7.72 -1.26
N SER A 37 3.50 7.95 -1.10
CA SER A 37 4.23 9.03 -1.77
C SER A 37 5.21 8.43 -2.77
N GLY A 38 4.93 8.55 -4.07
CA GLY A 38 5.79 8.02 -5.13
C GLY A 38 6.04 9.03 -6.24
N ASP A 39 6.70 8.58 -7.31
CA ASP A 39 7.00 9.43 -8.48
C ASP A 39 5.73 9.96 -9.18
N MET A 40 4.59 9.26 -9.02
CA MET A 40 3.29 9.68 -9.54
C MET A 40 2.54 10.67 -8.62
N GLY A 41 3.12 11.03 -7.46
CA GLY A 41 2.52 11.93 -6.48
C GLY A 41 2.17 11.24 -5.17
N GLU A 42 1.46 11.97 -4.31
CA GLU A 42 0.97 11.48 -3.03
C GLU A 42 -0.49 11.06 -3.15
N THR A 43 -0.81 9.88 -2.60
CA THR A 43 -2.15 9.31 -2.59
C THR A 43 -2.49 8.82 -1.19
N GLU A 44 -3.67 9.17 -0.69
CA GLU A 44 -4.14 8.69 0.60
C GLU A 44 -4.74 7.29 0.48
N ILE A 45 -4.53 6.50 1.53
CA ILE A 45 -5.17 5.21 1.70
C ILE A 45 -6.58 5.41 2.25
N GLU A 46 -7.56 4.86 1.56
CA GLU A 46 -8.95 4.74 1.99
C GLU A 46 -9.21 3.32 2.54
N ASP A 47 -10.15 3.18 3.48
CA ASP A 47 -10.56 1.88 4.04
C ASP A 47 -9.41 0.98 4.56
N GLY A 48 -8.36 1.58 5.13
CA GLY A 48 -7.24 0.85 5.73
C GLY A 48 -7.66 0.04 6.95
N LYS A 49 -7.46 -1.28 6.89
CA LYS A 49 -7.70 -2.24 7.98
C LYS A 49 -6.46 -3.03 8.32
N VAL A 50 -6.30 -3.33 9.60
CA VAL A 50 -5.19 -4.15 10.12
C VAL A 50 -5.79 -5.40 10.75
N ASP A 51 -5.35 -6.56 10.29
CA ASP A 51 -5.66 -7.86 10.87
C ASP A 51 -4.34 -8.57 11.21
N GLY A 52 -3.89 -8.39 12.46
CA GLY A 52 -2.61 -8.91 12.93
C GLY A 52 -1.41 -8.30 12.18
N ASP A 53 -0.84 -9.08 11.26
CA ASP A 53 0.27 -8.75 10.38
C ASP A 53 -0.18 -8.36 8.96
N THR A 54 -1.46 -8.49 8.65
CA THR A 54 -2.03 -8.21 7.33
C THR A 54 -2.73 -6.87 7.29
N LEU A 55 -2.40 -6.07 6.28
CA LEU A 55 -2.92 -4.76 5.97
C LEU A 55 -3.78 -4.87 4.71
N THR A 56 -5.03 -4.46 4.77
CA THR A 56 -5.87 -4.30 3.58
C THR A 56 -6.26 -2.85 3.43
N PHE A 57 -6.13 -2.31 2.23
CA PHE A 57 -6.39 -0.91 1.94
C PHE A 57 -6.97 -0.73 0.56
N LYS A 58 -7.61 0.42 0.34
CA LYS A 58 -8.15 0.83 -0.95
C LYS A 58 -7.64 2.20 -1.34
N ILE A 59 -7.54 2.44 -2.63
CA ILE A 59 -7.19 3.74 -3.18
C ILE A 59 -8.18 4.03 -4.30
N SER A 60 -8.95 5.11 -4.20
CA SER A 60 -9.81 5.57 -5.30
C SER A 60 -9.14 6.69 -6.09
N ILE A 61 -8.72 6.37 -7.32
CA ILE A 61 -8.36 7.38 -8.31
C ILE A 61 -9.67 7.87 -8.90
N LYS A 62 -9.91 9.19 -8.93
CA LYS A 62 -11.18 9.77 -9.45
C LYS A 62 -11.03 10.42 -10.83
N SER A 63 -9.81 10.75 -11.26
CA SER A 63 -9.55 11.48 -12.50
C SER A 63 -8.12 11.20 -13.00
N PRO A 64 -7.87 11.16 -14.33
CA PRO A 64 -8.82 11.28 -15.44
C PRO A 64 -9.65 10.02 -15.71
N MET A 65 -9.31 8.88 -15.12
CA MET A 65 -10.13 7.66 -15.13
C MET A 65 -10.43 7.23 -13.70
N PRO A 66 -11.72 7.09 -13.31
CA PRO A 66 -12.07 6.58 -12.00
C PRO A 66 -11.69 5.11 -11.88
N MET A 67 -10.86 4.74 -10.91
CA MET A 67 -10.44 3.38 -10.65
C MET A 67 -10.23 3.17 -9.15
N THR A 68 -10.69 2.04 -8.65
CA THR A 68 -10.36 1.58 -7.30
C THR A 68 -9.22 0.58 -7.40
N LEU A 69 -8.17 0.82 -6.62
CA LEU A 69 -7.08 -0.10 -6.39
C LEU A 69 -7.30 -0.75 -5.03
N ASP A 70 -7.35 -2.08 -4.98
CA ASP A 70 -7.40 -2.83 -3.72
C ASP A 70 -6.00 -3.35 -3.41
N GLY A 71 -5.41 -2.90 -2.32
CA GLY A 71 -4.10 -3.34 -1.84
C GLY A 71 -4.22 -4.27 -0.64
N GLU A 72 -3.41 -5.32 -0.63
CA GLU A 72 -3.24 -6.23 0.49
C GLU A 72 -1.74 -6.37 0.74
N ALA A 73 -1.28 -6.23 1.98
CA ALA A 73 0.13 -6.31 2.34
C ALA A 73 0.29 -7.00 3.69
N THR A 74 1.12 -8.02 3.75
CA THR A 74 1.52 -8.71 4.98
C THR A 74 2.90 -8.23 5.41
N VAL A 75 3.06 -7.93 6.69
CA VAL A 75 4.30 -7.45 7.29
C VAL A 75 4.95 -8.58 8.09
N ASP A 76 6.18 -8.94 7.73
CA ASP A 76 7.01 -9.92 8.42
C ASP A 76 8.30 -9.24 8.90
N GLY A 77 8.31 -8.85 10.18
CA GLY A 77 9.40 -8.06 10.78
C GLY A 77 9.63 -6.73 10.05
N ASP A 78 10.73 -6.66 9.30
CA ASP A 78 11.16 -5.49 8.53
C ASP A 78 10.87 -5.61 7.03
N ALA A 79 10.29 -6.72 6.59
CA ALA A 79 9.86 -6.96 5.23
C ALA A 79 8.33 -6.85 5.10
N MET A 80 7.88 -6.36 3.95
CA MET A 80 6.47 -6.29 3.59
C MET A 80 6.30 -6.96 2.23
N THR A 81 5.31 -7.86 2.13
CA THR A 81 4.93 -8.48 0.86
C THR A 81 3.45 -8.23 0.64
N GLY A 82 3.08 -7.78 -0.55
CA GLY A 82 1.71 -7.44 -0.85
C GLY A 82 1.35 -7.62 -2.31
N THR A 83 0.10 -7.34 -2.61
CA THR A 83 -0.46 -7.34 -3.95
C THR A 83 -1.41 -6.15 -4.09
N VAL A 84 -1.24 -5.39 -5.17
CA VAL A 84 -2.10 -4.27 -5.54
C VAL A 84 -2.94 -4.67 -6.74
N LYS A 85 -4.25 -4.75 -6.57
CA LYS A 85 -5.22 -5.06 -7.63
C LYS A 85 -5.73 -3.76 -8.23
N ALA A 86 -5.32 -3.46 -9.46
CA ALA A 86 -5.71 -2.28 -10.21
C ALA A 86 -6.98 -2.54 -11.04
N GLY A 87 -8.07 -2.97 -10.40
CA GLY A 87 -9.34 -3.25 -11.08
C GLY A 87 -9.16 -4.08 -12.37
N ALA A 88 -9.51 -3.49 -13.51
CA ALA A 88 -9.42 -4.12 -14.83
C ALA A 88 -7.98 -4.33 -15.36
N PHE A 89 -6.96 -3.69 -14.76
CA PHE A 89 -5.56 -3.86 -15.12
C PHE A 89 -4.92 -5.13 -14.53
N GLY A 90 -5.59 -5.79 -13.58
CA GLY A 90 -5.10 -7.01 -12.94
C GLY A 90 -4.42 -6.77 -11.59
N ALA A 91 -3.70 -7.79 -11.11
CA ALA A 91 -3.03 -7.78 -9.82
C ALA A 91 -1.51 -7.67 -10.00
N PHE A 92 -0.90 -6.76 -9.25
CA PHE A 92 0.53 -6.47 -9.30
C PHE A 92 1.18 -6.80 -7.97
N PRO A 93 2.27 -7.58 -7.95
CA PRO A 93 2.97 -7.87 -6.71
C PRO A 93 3.66 -6.58 -6.22
N MET A 94 3.54 -6.34 -4.92
CA MET A 94 4.18 -5.27 -4.19
C MET A 94 5.14 -5.87 -3.17
N SER A 95 6.31 -5.28 -3.05
CA SER A 95 7.27 -5.62 -1.99
C SER A 95 7.69 -4.34 -1.29
N GLY A 96 7.82 -4.36 0.02
CA GLY A 96 8.27 -3.22 0.79
C GLY A 96 9.31 -3.59 1.84
N THR A 97 10.11 -2.61 2.23
CA THR A 97 11.07 -2.72 3.33
C THR A 97 10.87 -1.55 4.28
N ARG A 98 10.97 -1.81 5.59
CA ARG A 98 10.83 -0.78 6.60
C ARG A 98 11.91 0.31 6.38
N LYS A 99 11.46 1.55 6.26
CA LYS A 99 12.30 2.74 6.17
C LYS A 99 12.68 3.15 7.59
N GLY A 100 13.92 2.84 7.96
CA GLY A 100 14.51 3.11 9.29
C GLY A 100 14.85 4.56 9.53
#